data_AF-A0A928KLT8-F1
#
_entry.id   AF-A0A928KLT8-F1
#
_cell.length_a   1.000
_cell.length_b   1.000
_cell.length_c   1.000
_cell.angle_alpha   90.00
_cell.angle_beta   90.00
_cell.angle_gamma   90.00
#
_symmetry.space_group_name_H-M   'P 1'
#
loop_
_entity.id
_entity.type
_entity.pdbx_description
1 polymer ?
#
loop_
_entity_poly.entity_id
_entity_poly.type
_entity_poly.pdbx_seq_one_letter_code
_entity_poly.pdbx_strand_id
1 'polypeptide(L)'
;MDIMRNQEKTTLRKTAPHNSESIYLIIRGLEVGIASGLVCVGYRFALEWAEKGLMQVLDIVKGSPARITLWLVLLFALGVTVNFINKWEPDAAGSGIPQTSGEIRGYFSLNWWRVILAKFIGGTTAVFSGLSLGREGPSVQLGGMAAKGASRLTKADKTTELRMISCGAGAGMAAAFNAPIAGTMFVLEEIHHSLDKAMLCMSIVASITADFISIAFFGHETTFNYDTVTLALHHYWILVLMGVVLGFAGAGYNIAMVWAQKMYKRITKIPAWLKMGCVFLVSGIVGLTMPQILCGGHSMAAMLMHDRPELTVLFVLLFAKFIFGAFSFASGAPGGTLYPLCVLGAYIGAIFGNIAINNIGIRGGLYEEFVVIGMAGLFSSIVRAPLTGIILVFELTGDMHSLLPIATVSLISYAVANTIGTAPFYSILFEKAVENTNAPVLNTKEVEKVLQTFTIPVGSPVANKTIADIDWGKHCVIISVERDETPITPKGDTLLKEGDTLVILISQRRFSQDVQRICDMIKKPKIIKS
;
A
#
# COMPACT_ATOMS: atom_id res chain seq x y z
N MET A 1 -42.40 -7.46 14.76
CA MET A 1 -42.59 -6.08 14.26
C MET A 1 -41.40 -5.18 14.58
N ASP A 2 -40.77 -5.27 15.76
CA ASP A 2 -39.64 -4.40 16.12
C ASP A 2 -38.33 -4.64 15.34
N ILE A 3 -38.10 -5.86 14.85
CA ILE A 3 -36.92 -6.18 14.03
C ILE A 3 -37.02 -5.52 12.64
N MET A 4 -38.22 -5.50 12.04
CA MET A 4 -38.46 -4.82 10.76
C MET A 4 -38.37 -3.30 10.91
N ARG A 5 -38.84 -2.74 12.04
CA ARG A 5 -38.76 -1.31 12.34
C ARG A 5 -37.32 -0.81 12.52
N ASN A 6 -36.42 -1.65 13.04
CA ASN A 6 -34.98 -1.34 13.13
C ASN A 6 -34.26 -1.46 11.77
N GLN A 7 -34.68 -2.38 10.90
CA GLN A 7 -34.17 -2.49 9.53
C GLN A 7 -34.66 -1.34 8.64
N GLU A 8 -35.91 -0.89 8.81
CA GLU A 8 -36.43 0.31 8.12
C GLU A 8 -35.69 1.58 8.54
N LYS A 9 -35.39 1.77 9.83
CA LYS A 9 -34.62 2.92 10.31
C LYS A 9 -33.19 2.98 9.76
N THR A 10 -32.54 1.83 9.56
CA THR A 10 -31.19 1.77 8.97
C THR A 10 -31.20 2.01 7.46
N THR A 11 -32.32 1.71 6.79
CA THR A 11 -32.48 1.93 5.35
C THR A 11 -32.90 3.38 5.05
N LEU A 12 -33.85 3.95 5.82
CA LEU A 12 -34.32 5.33 5.67
C LEU A 12 -33.29 6.39 6.08
N ARG A 13 -32.33 6.05 6.94
CA ARG A 13 -31.20 6.94 7.28
C ARG A 13 -30.29 7.22 6.08
N LYS A 14 -30.32 6.38 5.04
CA LYS A 14 -29.60 6.58 3.77
C LYS A 14 -30.31 7.54 2.80
N THR A 15 -31.51 8.01 3.15
CA THR A 15 -32.31 8.98 2.39
C THR A 15 -32.46 10.32 3.13
N ALA A 16 -31.76 10.51 4.26
CA ALA A 16 -31.75 11.77 5.02
C ALA A 16 -30.81 12.81 4.38
N PRO A 17 -31.08 14.12 4.54
CA PRO A 17 -30.43 15.18 3.77
C PRO A 17 -28.90 15.14 3.87
N HIS A 18 -28.25 15.46 2.74
CA HIS A 18 -26.80 15.42 2.46
C HIS A 18 -25.91 15.89 3.65
N ASN A 19 -26.34 16.88 4.42
CA ASN A 19 -25.60 17.39 5.59
C ASN A 19 -25.42 16.38 6.73
N SER A 20 -26.38 15.46 6.95
CA SER A 20 -26.29 14.47 8.02
C SER A 20 -25.32 13.33 7.70
N GLU A 21 -25.13 13.04 6.42
CA GLU A 21 -24.18 12.03 5.93
C GLU A 21 -22.73 12.53 6.05
N SER A 22 -22.47 13.78 5.65
CA SER A 22 -21.13 14.37 5.76
C SER A 22 -20.60 14.39 7.20
N ILE A 23 -21.44 14.80 8.17
CA ILE A 23 -21.06 14.78 9.60
C ILE A 23 -20.78 13.35 10.08
N TYR A 24 -21.60 12.39 9.67
CA TYR A 24 -21.40 10.99 10.00
C TYR A 24 -20.05 10.47 9.47
N LEU A 25 -19.71 10.76 8.22
CA LEU A 25 -18.44 10.37 7.61
C LEU A 25 -17.24 10.99 8.31
N ILE A 26 -17.34 12.26 8.73
CA ILE A 26 -16.29 12.94 9.51
C ILE A 26 -16.07 12.26 10.86
N ILE A 27 -17.15 11.96 11.60
CA ILE A 27 -17.04 11.27 12.90
C ILE A 27 -16.41 9.89 12.72
N ARG A 28 -16.84 9.11 11.71
CA ARG A 28 -16.22 7.82 11.41
C ARG A 28 -14.76 7.95 10.99
N GLY A 29 -14.41 8.98 10.23
CA GLY A 29 -13.03 9.31 9.88
C GLY A 29 -12.17 9.57 11.12
N LEU A 30 -12.66 10.36 12.07
CA LEU A 30 -11.97 10.63 13.34
C LEU A 30 -11.72 9.36 14.15
N GLU A 31 -12.74 8.51 14.32
CA GLU A 31 -12.60 7.22 15.03
C GLU A 31 -11.54 6.32 14.39
N VAL A 32 -11.57 6.22 13.06
CA VAL A 32 -10.60 5.44 12.27
C VAL A 32 -9.20 6.01 12.41
N GLY A 33 -9.06 7.33 12.29
CA GLY A 33 -7.78 8.02 12.38
C GLY A 33 -7.15 7.91 13.77
N ILE A 34 -7.95 8.03 14.84
CA ILE A 34 -7.46 7.83 16.22
C ILE A 34 -6.99 6.40 16.43
N ALA A 35 -7.82 5.41 16.08
CA ALA A 35 -7.47 4.00 16.27
C ALA A 35 -6.23 3.60 15.45
N SER A 36 -6.20 3.98 14.17
CA SER A 36 -5.09 3.66 13.27
C SER A 36 -3.82 4.40 13.65
N GLY A 37 -3.92 5.69 13.98
CA GLY A 37 -2.82 6.55 14.40
C GLY A 37 -2.13 6.02 15.65
N LEU A 38 -2.88 5.72 16.72
CA LEU A 38 -2.31 5.21 17.97
C LEU A 38 -1.58 3.87 17.78
N VAL A 39 -2.17 2.93 17.03
CA VAL A 39 -1.54 1.63 16.74
C VAL A 39 -0.27 1.81 15.90
N CYS A 40 -0.31 2.65 14.86
CA CYS A 40 0.83 2.89 13.98
C CYS A 40 1.95 3.66 14.68
N VAL A 41 1.63 4.62 15.55
CA VAL A 41 2.61 5.32 16.39
C VAL A 41 3.29 4.35 17.36
N GLY A 42 2.52 3.51 18.06
CA GLY A 42 3.07 2.47 18.91
C GLY A 42 4.02 1.54 18.15
N TYR A 43 3.65 1.18 16.91
CA TYR A 43 4.50 0.36 16.04
C TYR A 43 5.77 1.10 15.62
N ARG A 44 5.68 2.37 15.20
CA ARG A 44 6.86 3.21 14.89
C ARG A 44 7.84 3.26 16.08
N PHE A 45 7.35 3.49 17.30
CA PHE A 45 8.19 3.51 18.49
C PHE A 45 8.93 2.18 18.70
N ALA A 46 8.21 1.06 18.58
CA ALA A 46 8.81 -0.27 18.71
C ALA A 46 9.90 -0.51 17.66
N LEU A 47 9.69 -0.05 16.42
CA LEU A 47 10.67 -0.18 15.35
C LEU A 47 11.90 0.71 15.53
N GLU A 48 11.72 1.95 15.99
CA GLU A 48 12.85 2.85 16.27
C GLU A 48 13.72 2.31 17.41
N TRP A 49 13.09 1.73 18.44
CA TRP A 49 13.80 1.02 19.51
C TRP A 49 14.52 -0.22 18.98
N ALA A 50 13.88 -0.99 18.10
CA ALA A 50 14.49 -2.15 17.47
C ALA A 50 15.71 -1.78 16.61
N GLU A 51 15.61 -0.73 15.80
CA GLU A 51 16.71 -0.27 14.93
C GLU A 51 17.87 0.30 15.75
N LYS A 52 17.60 1.14 16.76
CA LYS A 52 18.63 1.63 17.69
C LYS A 52 19.30 0.49 18.46
N GLY A 53 18.50 -0.46 18.96
CA GLY A 53 18.99 -1.64 19.66
C GLY A 53 19.88 -2.53 18.77
N LEU A 54 19.48 -2.74 17.52
CA LEU A 54 20.30 -3.46 16.54
C LEU A 54 21.66 -2.78 16.34
N MET A 55 21.70 -1.46 16.13
CA MET A 55 22.96 -0.74 15.93
C MET A 55 23.89 -0.86 17.15
N GLN A 56 23.34 -0.70 18.36
CA GLN A 56 24.11 -0.91 19.60
C GLN A 56 24.66 -2.33 19.72
N VAL A 57 23.86 -3.34 19.36
CA VAL A 57 24.31 -4.74 19.36
C VAL A 57 25.42 -4.96 18.34
N LEU A 58 25.29 -4.43 17.13
CA LEU A 58 26.33 -4.54 16.11
C LEU A 58 27.66 -3.92 16.56
N ASP A 59 27.62 -2.77 17.23
CA ASP A 59 28.81 -2.13 17.79
C ASP A 59 29.46 -2.96 18.90
N ILE A 60 28.67 -3.56 19.78
CA ILE A 60 29.17 -4.44 20.87
C ILE A 60 29.76 -5.73 20.30
N VAL A 61 29.16 -6.27 19.24
CA VAL A 61 29.53 -7.58 18.69
C VAL A 61 30.77 -7.48 17.79
N LYS A 62 31.00 -6.31 17.16
CA LYS A 62 32.13 -6.07 16.26
C LYS A 62 33.47 -6.31 16.99
N GLY A 63 34.34 -7.10 16.36
CA GLY A 63 35.70 -7.37 16.85
C GLY A 63 35.88 -8.58 17.77
N SER A 64 34.82 -9.33 18.11
CA SER A 64 34.92 -10.55 18.92
C SER A 64 34.18 -11.75 18.28
N PRO A 65 34.90 -12.78 17.80
CA PRO A 65 34.29 -13.94 17.15
C PRO A 65 33.24 -14.67 18.01
N ALA A 66 33.46 -14.73 19.33
CA ALA A 66 32.52 -15.35 20.27
C ALA A 66 31.20 -14.56 20.36
N ARG A 67 31.27 -13.22 20.45
CA ARG A 67 30.08 -12.36 20.45
C ARG A 67 29.34 -12.41 19.12
N ILE A 68 30.07 -12.47 18.00
CA ILE A 68 29.47 -12.64 16.66
C ILE A 68 28.70 -13.95 16.57
N THR A 69 29.31 -15.04 17.03
CA THR A 69 28.67 -16.37 17.01
C THR A 69 27.41 -16.38 17.89
N LEU A 70 27.46 -15.79 19.08
CA LEU A 70 26.32 -15.67 19.97
C LEU A 70 25.18 -14.86 19.33
N TRP A 71 25.50 -13.73 18.70
CA TRP A 71 24.53 -12.89 18.00
C TRP A 71 23.86 -13.64 16.83
N LEU A 72 24.65 -14.37 16.03
CA LEU A 72 24.12 -15.18 14.94
C LEU A 72 23.19 -16.29 15.46
N VAL A 73 23.55 -16.99 16.54
CA VAL A 73 22.68 -18.00 17.16
C VAL A 73 21.36 -17.37 17.64
N LEU A 74 21.43 -16.19 18.25
CA LEU A 74 20.24 -15.45 18.69
C LEU A 74 19.35 -15.07 17.49
N LEU A 75 19.94 -14.53 16.42
CA LEU A 75 19.21 -14.19 15.18
C LEU A 75 18.51 -15.40 14.58
N PHE A 76 19.19 -16.55 14.54
CA PHE A 76 18.58 -17.78 14.08
C PHE A 76 17.34 -18.14 14.92
N ALA A 77 17.45 -18.07 16.26
CA ALA A 77 16.33 -18.34 17.17
C ALA A 77 15.17 -17.33 17.01
N LEU A 78 15.47 -16.05 16.75
CA LEU A 78 14.46 -15.03 16.44
C LEU A 78 13.74 -15.35 15.13
N GLY A 79 14.46 -15.75 14.08
CA GLY A 79 13.86 -16.16 12.81
C GLY A 79 12.92 -17.37 12.96
N VAL A 80 13.30 -18.34 13.80
CA VAL A 80 12.43 -19.48 14.15
C VAL A 80 11.15 -19.01 14.87
N THR A 81 11.29 -18.09 15.82
CA THR A 81 10.15 -17.48 16.53
C THR A 81 9.21 -16.75 15.57
N VAL A 82 9.75 -15.94 14.65
CA VAL A 82 8.94 -15.24 13.63
C VAL A 82 8.20 -16.23 12.73
N ASN A 83 8.83 -17.35 12.35
CA ASN A 83 8.12 -18.40 11.62
C ASN A 83 6.96 -19.01 12.44
N PHE A 84 7.10 -19.18 13.76
CA PHE A 84 5.99 -19.64 14.60
C PHE A 84 4.86 -18.61 14.69
N ILE A 85 5.19 -17.31 14.78
CA ILE A 85 4.19 -16.22 14.72
C ILE A 85 3.44 -16.25 13.39
N ASN A 86 4.15 -16.38 12.27
CA ASN A 86 3.55 -16.48 10.94
C ASN A 86 2.70 -17.76 10.77
N LYS A 87 3.03 -18.86 11.46
CA LYS A 87 2.17 -20.05 11.48
C LYS A 87 0.90 -19.85 12.30
N TRP A 88 1.00 -19.10 13.40
CA TRP A 88 -0.15 -18.78 14.24
C TRP A 88 -1.13 -17.87 13.50
N GLU A 89 -0.65 -16.80 12.88
CA GLU A 89 -1.46 -15.88 12.07
C GLU A 89 -0.82 -15.66 10.69
N PRO A 90 -1.16 -16.50 9.69
CA PRO A 90 -0.57 -16.44 8.34
C PRO A 90 -0.81 -15.12 7.62
N ASP A 91 -1.93 -14.45 7.90
CA ASP A 91 -2.30 -13.19 7.25
C ASP A 91 -1.41 -12.01 7.68
N ALA A 92 -0.63 -12.15 8.76
CA ALA A 92 0.36 -11.16 9.16
C ALA A 92 1.68 -11.24 8.35
N ALA A 93 1.90 -12.29 7.57
CA ALA A 93 3.14 -12.46 6.80
C ALA A 93 3.28 -11.44 5.65
N GLY A 94 4.52 -11.09 5.30
CA GLY A 94 4.84 -10.18 4.19
C GLY A 94 4.35 -8.74 4.40
N SER A 95 3.90 -8.09 3.31
CA SER A 95 3.52 -6.66 3.32
C SER A 95 2.27 -6.39 4.17
N GLY A 96 1.16 -7.08 3.91
CA GLY A 96 -0.13 -6.82 4.54
C GLY A 96 -1.11 -6.02 3.68
N ILE A 97 -0.62 -5.24 2.71
CA ILE A 97 -1.46 -4.53 1.73
C ILE A 97 -2.38 -5.50 0.96
N PRO A 98 -1.89 -6.62 0.39
CA PRO A 98 -2.75 -7.55 -0.34
C PRO A 98 -3.86 -8.16 0.52
N GLN A 99 -3.57 -8.47 1.79
CA GLN A 99 -4.53 -9.01 2.74
C GLN A 99 -5.63 -7.99 3.07
N THR A 100 -5.25 -6.73 3.30
CA THR A 100 -6.23 -5.66 3.53
C THR A 100 -7.09 -5.41 2.30
N SER A 101 -6.50 -5.34 1.10
CA SER A 101 -7.25 -5.21 -0.15
C SER A 101 -8.18 -6.40 -0.39
N GLY A 102 -7.76 -7.61 -0.03
CA GLY A 102 -8.61 -8.80 -0.15
C GLY A 102 -9.75 -8.87 0.85
N GLU A 103 -9.57 -8.37 2.06
CA GLU A 103 -10.69 -8.20 3.00
C GLU A 103 -11.72 -7.21 2.44
N ILE A 104 -11.28 -6.06 1.91
CA ILE A 104 -12.17 -5.04 1.32
C ILE A 104 -12.94 -5.60 0.13
N ARG A 105 -12.28 -6.43 -0.70
CA ARG A 105 -12.89 -7.12 -1.85
C ARG A 105 -13.65 -8.39 -1.47
N GLY A 106 -13.74 -8.75 -0.19
CA GLY A 106 -14.48 -9.90 0.32
C GLY A 106 -13.84 -11.27 0.07
N TYR A 107 -12.55 -11.33 -0.27
CA TYR A 107 -11.78 -12.57 -0.40
C TYR A 107 -11.30 -13.11 0.95
N PHE A 108 -11.09 -12.24 1.94
CA PHE A 108 -10.60 -12.60 3.26
C PHE A 108 -11.54 -12.12 4.37
N SER A 109 -11.44 -12.74 5.54
CA SER A 109 -12.05 -12.23 6.77
C SER A 109 -11.01 -12.30 7.90
N LEU A 110 -10.28 -11.21 8.09
CA LEU A 110 -9.08 -11.22 8.94
C LEU A 110 -9.45 -11.09 10.43
N ASN A 111 -8.67 -11.71 11.31
CA ASN A 111 -8.86 -11.52 12.75
C ASN A 111 -8.07 -10.30 13.22
N TRP A 112 -8.74 -9.15 13.34
CA TRP A 112 -8.09 -7.85 13.59
C TRP A 112 -7.06 -7.87 14.72
N TRP A 113 -7.38 -8.41 15.90
CA TRP A 113 -6.48 -8.40 17.05
C TRP A 113 -5.29 -9.37 16.89
N ARG A 114 -5.51 -10.53 16.25
CA ARG A 114 -4.45 -11.52 16.00
C ARG A 114 -3.47 -10.98 14.99
N VAL A 115 -3.97 -10.38 13.91
CA VAL A 115 -3.16 -9.75 12.88
C VAL A 115 -2.36 -8.59 13.48
N ILE A 116 -2.98 -7.72 14.30
CA ILE A 116 -2.25 -6.64 14.98
C ILE A 116 -1.10 -7.21 15.81
N LEU A 117 -1.38 -8.16 16.70
CA LEU A 117 -0.36 -8.72 17.59
C LEU A 117 0.77 -9.42 16.82
N ALA A 118 0.43 -10.28 15.87
CA ALA A 118 1.40 -11.03 15.08
C ALA A 118 2.26 -10.11 14.21
N LYS A 119 1.64 -9.11 13.57
CA LYS A 119 2.33 -8.15 12.70
C LYS A 119 3.27 -7.25 13.50
N PHE A 120 2.80 -6.77 14.65
CA PHE A 120 3.57 -5.90 15.51
C PHE A 120 4.83 -6.60 16.04
N ILE A 121 4.67 -7.80 16.63
CA ILE A 121 5.81 -8.55 17.20
C ILE A 121 6.73 -9.06 16.08
N GLY A 122 6.16 -9.67 15.04
CA GLY A 122 6.92 -10.25 13.95
C GLY A 122 7.69 -9.20 13.14
N GLY A 123 7.06 -8.05 12.86
CA GLY A 123 7.69 -6.92 12.17
C GLY A 123 8.78 -6.26 13.01
N THR A 124 8.54 -6.05 14.30
CA THR A 124 9.56 -5.51 15.22
C THR A 124 10.77 -6.44 15.31
N THR A 125 10.54 -7.75 15.39
CA THR A 125 11.63 -8.74 15.42
C THR A 125 12.39 -8.78 14.09
N ALA A 126 11.70 -8.64 12.95
CA ALA A 126 12.32 -8.58 11.64
C ALA A 126 13.21 -7.33 11.49
N VAL A 127 12.77 -6.16 11.95
CA VAL A 127 13.57 -4.92 11.94
C VAL A 127 14.74 -5.02 12.93
N PHE A 128 14.51 -5.52 14.15
CA PHE A 128 15.58 -5.75 15.13
C PHE A 128 16.66 -6.69 14.59
N SER A 129 16.30 -7.64 13.72
CA SER A 129 17.25 -8.54 13.08
C SER A 129 18.01 -7.93 11.90
N GLY A 130 17.59 -6.74 11.42
CA GLY A 130 18.20 -6.02 10.31
C GLY A 130 17.64 -6.37 8.93
N LEU A 131 16.55 -7.14 8.83
CA LEU A 131 15.99 -7.50 7.52
C LEU A 131 15.66 -6.25 6.71
N SER A 132 15.94 -6.29 5.41
CA SER A 132 15.72 -5.16 4.52
C SER A 132 14.24 -5.01 4.17
N LEU A 133 13.45 -4.62 5.16
CA LEU A 133 12.00 -4.44 5.10
C LEU A 133 11.63 -3.08 5.73
N GLY A 134 10.64 -2.42 5.15
CA GLY A 134 10.05 -1.18 5.62
C GLY A 134 8.85 -1.41 6.54
N ARG A 135 8.49 -0.37 7.28
CA ARG A 135 7.36 -0.38 8.23
C ARG A 135 6.01 -0.07 7.61
N GLU A 136 6.01 0.48 6.41
CA GLU A 136 4.90 1.18 5.78
C GLU A 136 3.82 0.20 5.33
N GLY A 137 4.21 -0.91 4.71
CA GLY A 137 3.29 -2.01 4.38
C GLY A 137 2.57 -2.55 5.64
N PRO A 138 3.32 -2.92 6.70
CA PRO A 138 2.73 -3.27 7.98
C PRO A 138 1.81 -2.20 8.58
N SER A 139 2.18 -0.92 8.53
CA SER A 139 1.32 0.16 9.03
C SER A 139 -0.01 0.25 8.29
N VAL A 140 -0.03 0.02 6.97
CA VAL A 140 -1.30 -0.07 6.20
C VAL A 140 -2.19 -1.19 6.73
N GLN A 141 -1.63 -2.38 6.98
CA GLN A 141 -2.41 -3.49 7.52
C GLN A 141 -2.85 -3.25 8.97
N LEU A 142 -1.96 -2.73 9.81
CA LEU A 142 -2.24 -2.39 11.20
C LEU A 142 -3.33 -1.33 11.31
N GLY A 143 -3.28 -0.27 10.49
CA GLY A 143 -4.31 0.76 10.43
C GLY A 143 -5.66 0.20 9.99
N GLY A 144 -5.69 -0.61 8.92
CA GLY A 144 -6.92 -1.27 8.49
C GLY A 144 -7.52 -2.19 9.57
N MET A 145 -6.69 -2.94 10.30
CA MET A 145 -7.15 -3.81 11.39
C MET A 145 -7.56 -3.04 12.64
N ALA A 146 -6.88 -1.93 12.95
CA ALA A 146 -7.29 -1.04 14.05
C ALA A 146 -8.66 -0.43 13.76
N ALA A 147 -8.88 0.01 12.52
CA ALA A 147 -10.17 0.50 12.05
C ALA A 147 -11.26 -0.58 12.10
N LYS A 148 -10.93 -1.84 11.79
CA LYS A 148 -11.83 -2.99 11.98
C LYS A 148 -12.17 -3.24 13.46
N GLY A 149 -11.21 -3.03 14.36
CA GLY A 149 -11.47 -3.08 15.80
C GLY A 149 -12.44 -1.96 16.21
N ALA A 150 -12.21 -0.74 15.74
CA ALA A 150 -13.06 0.42 16.00
C ALA A 150 -14.48 0.26 15.42
N SER A 151 -14.62 -0.30 14.21
CA SER A 151 -15.93 -0.57 13.59
C SER A 151 -16.76 -1.55 14.43
N ARG A 152 -16.12 -2.59 14.99
CA ARG A 152 -16.77 -3.57 15.86
C ARG A 152 -17.18 -2.99 17.20
N LEU A 153 -16.31 -2.17 17.80
CA LEU A 153 -16.62 -1.50 19.07
C LEU A 153 -17.80 -0.54 18.93
N THR A 154 -17.87 0.18 17.82
CA THR A 154 -18.93 1.15 17.51
C THR A 154 -20.14 0.54 16.77
N LYS A 155 -20.16 -0.79 16.59
CA LYS A 155 -21.22 -1.57 15.95
C LYS A 155 -21.62 -1.01 14.56
N ALA A 156 -20.62 -0.63 13.77
CA ALA A 156 -20.83 -0.20 12.39
C ALA A 156 -21.37 -1.36 11.54
N ASP A 157 -22.25 -1.06 10.58
CA ASP A 157 -22.72 -2.06 9.62
C ASP A 157 -21.59 -2.47 8.67
N LYS A 158 -21.77 -3.58 7.94
CA LYS A 158 -20.70 -4.13 7.11
C LYS A 158 -20.18 -3.17 6.03
N THR A 159 -21.05 -2.35 5.44
CA THR A 159 -20.62 -1.37 4.42
C THR A 159 -19.72 -0.32 5.05
N THR A 160 -20.12 0.21 6.20
CA THR A 160 -19.32 1.16 6.97
C THR A 160 -18.03 0.53 7.48
N GLU A 161 -18.04 -0.71 7.96
CA GLU A 161 -16.83 -1.43 8.36
C GLU A 161 -15.81 -1.52 7.20
N LEU A 162 -16.23 -1.92 5.99
CA LEU A 162 -15.31 -2.01 4.85
C LEU A 162 -14.75 -0.63 4.45
N ARG A 163 -15.55 0.42 4.54
CA ARG A 163 -15.09 1.82 4.36
C ARG A 163 -14.08 2.22 5.43
N MET A 164 -14.35 1.91 6.70
CA MET A 164 -13.45 2.17 7.81
C MET A 164 -12.12 1.43 7.65
N ILE A 165 -12.13 0.15 7.23
CA ILE A 165 -10.90 -0.63 6.96
C ILE A 165 -10.09 0.02 5.84
N SER A 166 -10.75 0.45 4.76
CA SER A 166 -10.10 1.14 3.64
C SER A 166 -9.47 2.46 4.10
N CYS A 167 -10.21 3.29 4.83
CA CYS A 167 -9.71 4.55 5.35
C CYS A 167 -8.60 4.35 6.40
N GLY A 168 -8.68 3.29 7.22
CA GLY A 168 -7.67 2.93 8.21
C GLY A 168 -6.36 2.49 7.57
N ALA A 169 -6.44 1.81 6.42
CA ALA A 169 -5.27 1.47 5.61
C ALA A 169 -4.55 2.73 5.09
N GLY A 170 -5.30 3.73 4.59
CA GLY A 170 -4.75 5.05 4.23
C GLY A 170 -4.18 5.81 5.42
N ALA A 171 -4.89 5.80 6.55
CA ALA A 171 -4.46 6.44 7.79
C ALA A 171 -3.17 5.81 8.36
N GLY A 172 -3.00 4.49 8.23
CA GLY A 172 -1.76 3.80 8.58
C GLY A 172 -0.59 4.18 7.67
N MET A 173 -0.83 4.39 6.38
CA MET A 173 0.17 4.94 5.46
C MET A 173 0.55 6.37 5.85
N ALA A 174 -0.45 7.22 6.12
CA ALA A 174 -0.25 8.60 6.53
C ALA A 174 0.61 8.69 7.78
N ALA A 175 0.29 7.94 8.84
CA ALA A 175 1.07 7.90 10.07
C ALA A 175 2.49 7.31 9.89
N ALA A 176 2.72 6.47 8.87
CA ALA A 176 4.04 5.89 8.61
C ALA A 176 5.00 6.87 7.91
N PHE A 177 4.46 7.72 7.04
CA PHE A 177 5.21 8.65 6.19
C PHE A 177 5.13 10.12 6.60
N ASN A 178 4.26 10.44 7.55
CA ASN A 178 3.79 11.81 7.78
C ASN A 178 3.21 12.45 6.49
N ALA A 179 2.37 11.69 5.77
CA ALA A 179 1.88 12.04 4.43
C ALA A 179 0.36 11.76 4.29
N PRO A 180 -0.51 12.64 4.83
CA PRO A 180 -1.95 12.41 4.89
C PRO A 180 -2.66 12.42 3.53
N ILE A 181 -2.23 13.25 2.59
CA ILE A 181 -2.85 13.30 1.26
C ILE A 181 -2.44 12.06 0.45
N ALA A 182 -1.18 11.63 0.54
CA ALA A 182 -0.68 10.42 -0.07
C ALA A 182 -1.40 9.18 0.46
N GLY A 183 -1.62 9.10 1.78
CA GLY A 183 -2.41 8.02 2.40
C GLY A 183 -3.83 7.95 1.85
N THR A 184 -4.47 9.10 1.63
CA THR A 184 -5.81 9.17 1.01
C THR A 184 -5.78 8.70 -0.45
N MET A 185 -4.82 9.17 -1.24
CA MET A 185 -4.70 8.81 -2.65
C MET A 185 -4.37 7.33 -2.82
N PHE A 186 -3.58 6.75 -1.93
CA PHE A 186 -3.31 5.32 -1.91
C PHE A 186 -4.59 4.49 -1.74
N VAL A 187 -5.53 4.94 -0.89
CA VAL A 187 -6.83 4.27 -0.74
C VAL A 187 -7.63 4.31 -2.04
N LEU A 188 -7.65 5.45 -2.71
CA LEU A 188 -8.47 5.65 -3.91
C LEU A 188 -7.88 4.98 -5.15
N GLU A 189 -6.56 5.08 -5.32
CA GLU A 189 -5.83 4.63 -6.50
C GLU A 189 -5.44 3.15 -6.41
N GLU A 190 -4.96 2.67 -5.25
CA GLU A 190 -4.42 1.30 -5.10
C GLU A 190 -5.38 0.34 -4.40
N ILE A 191 -6.14 0.77 -3.38
CA ILE A 191 -6.99 -0.15 -2.61
C ILE A 191 -8.38 -0.30 -3.24
N HIS A 192 -9.09 0.82 -3.42
CA HIS A 192 -10.49 0.85 -3.82
C HIS A 192 -10.69 0.94 -5.34
N HIS A 193 -9.71 1.50 -6.07
CA HIS A 193 -9.77 1.76 -7.51
C HIS A 193 -11.04 2.51 -7.96
N SER A 194 -11.60 3.36 -7.10
CA SER A 194 -12.71 4.25 -7.46
C SER A 194 -12.70 5.53 -6.63
N LEU A 195 -13.14 6.62 -7.25
CA LEU A 195 -13.24 7.94 -6.63
C LEU A 195 -14.66 8.17 -6.08
N ASP A 196 -14.97 7.51 -4.96
CA ASP A 196 -16.21 7.76 -4.21
C ASP A 196 -16.03 8.98 -3.29
N LYS A 197 -16.91 9.98 -3.42
CA LYS A 197 -16.90 11.21 -2.60
C LYS A 197 -16.97 10.89 -1.10
N ALA A 198 -17.76 9.89 -0.72
CA ALA A 198 -17.90 9.49 0.68
C ALA A 198 -16.60 8.87 1.23
N MET A 199 -15.93 8.05 0.41
CA MET A 199 -14.63 7.47 0.75
C MET A 199 -13.55 8.54 0.85
N LEU A 200 -13.51 9.49 -0.10
CA LEU A 200 -12.58 10.61 -0.07
C LEU A 200 -12.72 11.41 1.23
N CYS A 201 -13.95 11.78 1.61
CA CYS A 201 -14.21 12.55 2.82
C CYS A 201 -13.74 11.81 4.09
N MET A 202 -14.16 10.55 4.29
CA MET A 202 -13.76 9.76 5.46
C MET A 202 -12.25 9.50 5.50
N SER A 203 -11.64 9.22 4.33
CA SER A 203 -10.22 8.88 4.22
C SER A 203 -9.32 10.08 4.50
N ILE A 204 -9.67 11.28 4.03
CA ILE A 204 -8.92 12.51 4.34
C ILE A 204 -8.94 12.77 5.85
N VAL A 205 -10.12 12.73 6.47
CA VAL A 205 -10.25 12.97 7.92
C VAL A 205 -9.46 11.94 8.71
N ALA A 206 -9.56 10.65 8.35
CA ALA A 206 -8.81 9.59 9.01
C ALA A 206 -7.30 9.77 8.85
N SER A 207 -6.83 10.11 7.65
CA SER A 207 -5.40 10.28 7.34
C SER A 207 -4.81 11.49 8.06
N ILE A 208 -5.49 12.64 8.03
CA ILE A 208 -5.08 13.84 8.77
C ILE A 208 -5.04 13.57 10.27
N THR A 209 -6.04 12.87 10.82
CA THR A 209 -6.09 12.57 12.25
C THR A 209 -4.96 11.64 12.68
N ALA A 210 -4.68 10.59 11.91
CA ALA A 210 -3.60 9.66 12.20
C ALA A 210 -2.21 10.32 12.05
N ASP A 211 -2.05 11.18 11.04
CA ASP A 211 -0.85 11.97 10.84
C ASP A 211 -0.64 13.00 11.96
N PHE A 212 -1.68 13.72 12.37
CA PHE A 212 -1.64 14.64 13.51
C PHE A 212 -1.17 13.94 14.78
N ILE A 213 -1.69 12.73 15.05
CA ILE A 213 -1.22 11.91 16.17
C ILE A 213 0.27 11.56 15.97
N SER A 214 0.69 11.11 14.79
CA SER A 214 2.11 10.83 14.50
C SER A 214 3.01 12.04 14.77
N ILE A 215 2.65 13.22 14.24
CA ILE A 215 3.39 14.47 14.43
C ILE A 215 3.46 14.87 15.92
N ALA A 216 2.38 14.68 16.68
CA ALA A 216 2.37 14.99 18.10
C ALA A 216 3.40 14.18 18.91
N PHE A 217 3.77 12.98 18.44
CA PHE A 217 4.76 12.11 19.10
C PHE A 217 6.18 12.24 18.52
N PHE A 218 6.30 12.40 17.20
CA PHE A 218 7.60 12.36 16.49
C PHE A 218 8.09 13.72 15.99
N GLY A 219 7.28 14.77 16.09
CA GLY A 219 7.59 16.10 15.56
C GLY A 219 7.23 16.25 14.06
N HIS A 220 7.34 17.49 13.59
CA HIS A 220 7.03 17.88 12.22
C HIS A 220 8.32 18.16 11.45
N GLU A 221 9.01 17.10 11.04
CA GLU A 221 10.17 17.21 10.15
C GLU A 221 9.91 16.45 8.85
N THR A 222 10.15 17.11 7.72
CA THR A 222 10.16 16.46 6.41
C THR A 222 11.37 15.53 6.33
N THR A 223 11.19 14.36 5.72
CA THR A 223 12.28 13.37 5.64
C THR A 223 13.40 13.85 4.70
N PHE A 224 13.05 14.67 3.70
CA PHE A 224 13.99 15.24 2.74
C PHE A 224 13.85 16.76 2.76
N ASN A 225 14.81 17.46 3.37
CA ASN A 225 14.87 18.91 3.38
C ASN A 225 16.10 19.37 2.58
N TYR A 226 15.88 20.10 1.49
CA TYR A 226 16.94 20.60 0.61
C TYR A 226 16.51 21.90 -0.06
N ASP A 227 17.50 22.71 -0.47
CA ASP A 227 17.26 23.93 -1.22
C ASP A 227 16.86 23.60 -2.66
N THR A 228 15.62 23.91 -3.03
CA THR A 228 15.12 23.63 -4.36
C THR A 228 15.82 24.47 -5.41
N VAL A 229 16.31 23.80 -6.46
CA VAL A 229 16.77 24.43 -7.69
C VAL A 229 15.80 24.08 -8.82
N THR A 230 15.21 25.09 -9.46
CA THR A 230 14.28 24.86 -10.55
C THR A 230 15.01 24.41 -11.82
N LEU A 231 14.57 23.29 -12.39
CA LEU A 231 15.06 22.83 -13.69
C LEU A 231 14.49 23.73 -14.80
N ALA A 232 15.38 24.28 -15.64
CA ALA A 232 14.96 25.08 -16.78
C ALA A 232 14.18 24.23 -17.79
N LEU A 233 13.10 24.79 -18.37
CA LEU A 233 12.19 24.06 -19.26
C LEU A 233 12.88 23.35 -20.44
N HIS A 234 13.96 23.92 -20.97
CA HIS A 234 14.70 23.31 -22.08
C HIS A 234 15.44 22.01 -21.72
N HIS A 235 15.64 21.71 -20.42
CA HIS A 235 16.24 20.46 -19.96
C HIS A 235 15.19 19.36 -19.66
N TYR A 236 13.90 19.59 -19.89
CA TYR A 236 12.85 18.61 -19.56
C TYR A 236 12.93 17.30 -20.35
N TRP A 237 13.59 17.28 -21.51
CA TRP A 237 13.84 16.04 -22.25
C TRP A 237 14.66 15.02 -21.43
N ILE A 238 15.47 15.50 -20.49
CA ILE A 238 16.27 14.67 -19.58
C ILE A 238 15.35 13.94 -18.59
N LEU A 239 14.29 14.60 -18.13
CA LEU A 239 13.27 13.98 -17.28
C LEU A 239 12.51 12.88 -18.02
N VAL A 240 12.24 13.07 -19.31
CA VAL A 240 11.64 12.02 -20.15
C VAL A 240 12.54 10.78 -20.18
N LEU A 241 13.84 10.97 -20.43
CA LEU A 241 14.82 9.88 -20.42
C LEU A 241 14.89 9.18 -19.05
N MET A 242 14.89 9.95 -17.97
CA MET A 242 14.86 9.43 -16.61
C MET A 242 13.61 8.59 -16.34
N GLY A 243 12.43 9.05 -16.77
CA GLY A 243 11.19 8.29 -16.68
C GLY A 243 11.26 6.96 -17.43
N VAL A 244 11.90 6.94 -18.60
CA VAL A 244 12.13 5.69 -19.35
C VAL A 244 13.03 4.73 -18.56
N VAL A 245 14.15 5.22 -18.02
CA VAL A 245 15.07 4.41 -17.20
C VAL A 245 14.35 3.81 -15.98
N LEU A 246 13.58 4.63 -15.25
CA LEU A 246 12.82 4.19 -14.08
C LEU A 246 11.67 3.25 -14.42
N GLY A 247 11.07 3.40 -15.60
CA GLY A 247 10.06 2.47 -16.12
C GLY A 247 10.63 1.08 -16.36
N PHE A 248 11.79 0.99 -17.02
CA PHE A 248 12.50 -0.28 -17.21
C PHE A 248 12.98 -0.87 -15.87
N ALA A 249 13.53 -0.05 -14.99
CA ALA A 249 13.99 -0.49 -13.67
C ALA A 249 12.83 -1.05 -12.82
N GLY A 250 11.66 -0.39 -12.84
CA GLY A 250 10.48 -0.86 -12.11
C GLY A 250 9.90 -2.16 -12.67
N ALA A 251 9.86 -2.32 -13.99
CA ALA A 251 9.49 -3.59 -14.61
C ALA A 251 10.46 -4.72 -14.23
N GLY A 252 11.77 -4.44 -14.27
CA GLY A 252 12.83 -5.36 -13.83
C GLY A 252 12.68 -5.75 -12.35
N TYR A 253 12.38 -4.78 -11.48
CA TYR A 253 12.11 -5.01 -10.07
C TYR A 253 10.95 -5.98 -9.87
N ASN A 254 9.80 -5.75 -10.53
CA ASN A 254 8.62 -6.61 -10.41
C ASN A 254 8.92 -8.05 -10.82
N ILE A 255 9.60 -8.24 -11.96
CA ILE A 255 9.98 -9.56 -12.47
C ILE A 255 10.90 -10.28 -11.48
N ALA A 256 11.95 -9.60 -11.03
CA ALA A 256 12.97 -10.17 -10.17
C ALA A 256 12.44 -10.48 -8.76
N MET A 257 11.59 -9.63 -8.17
CA MET A 257 10.95 -9.90 -6.88
C MET A 257 10.03 -11.12 -6.94
N VAL A 258 9.24 -11.25 -8.02
CA VAL A 258 8.40 -12.43 -8.25
C VAL A 258 9.25 -13.69 -8.44
N TRP A 259 10.36 -13.57 -9.17
CA TRP A 259 11.31 -14.65 -9.36
C TRP A 259 11.96 -15.08 -8.04
N ALA A 260 12.37 -14.13 -7.19
CA ALA A 260 12.94 -14.39 -5.87
C ALA A 260 11.95 -15.16 -4.98
N GLN A 261 10.67 -14.77 -4.95
CA GLN A 261 9.63 -15.52 -4.25
C GLN A 261 9.46 -16.95 -4.80
N LYS A 262 9.48 -17.13 -6.13
CA LYS A 262 9.40 -18.45 -6.76
C LYS A 262 10.61 -19.32 -6.37
N MET A 263 11.82 -18.75 -6.39
CA MET A 263 13.03 -19.46 -5.97
C MET A 263 12.96 -19.88 -4.52
N TYR A 264 12.56 -18.99 -3.61
CA TYR A 264 12.40 -19.32 -2.20
C TYR A 264 11.37 -20.44 -1.96
N LYS A 265 10.25 -20.41 -2.69
CA LYS A 265 9.22 -21.48 -2.66
C LYS A 265 9.73 -22.82 -3.19
N ARG A 266 10.62 -22.84 -4.20
CA ARG A 266 11.19 -24.08 -4.78
C ARG A 266 12.05 -24.87 -3.80
N ILE A 267 12.56 -24.26 -2.73
CA ILE A 267 13.41 -24.92 -1.74
C ILE A 267 12.56 -25.84 -0.83
N THR A 268 11.85 -26.83 -1.34
CA THR A 268 10.86 -27.61 -0.53
C THR A 268 11.50 -28.54 0.50
N LYS A 269 12.77 -28.91 0.32
CA LYS A 269 13.47 -29.88 1.19
C LYS A 269 13.79 -29.36 2.59
N ILE A 270 13.82 -28.03 2.79
CA ILE A 270 14.18 -27.41 4.08
C ILE A 270 12.88 -27.01 4.81
N PRO A 271 12.71 -27.37 6.09
CA PRO A 271 11.53 -26.97 6.85
C PRO A 271 11.47 -25.45 7.02
N ALA A 272 10.25 -24.89 7.03
CA ALA A 272 10.04 -23.43 7.01
C ALA A 272 10.73 -22.67 8.16
N TRP A 273 10.79 -23.27 9.36
CA TRP A 273 11.46 -22.68 10.51
C TRP A 273 12.96 -22.52 10.30
N LEU A 274 13.61 -23.54 9.71
CA LEU A 274 15.04 -23.52 9.41
C LEU A 274 15.35 -22.49 8.31
N LYS A 275 14.50 -22.39 7.27
CA LYS A 275 14.65 -21.36 6.24
C LYS A 275 14.58 -19.95 6.81
N MET A 276 13.57 -19.67 7.65
CA MET A 276 13.41 -18.35 8.26
C MET A 276 14.59 -18.02 9.19
N GLY A 277 15.05 -18.99 9.99
CA GLY A 277 16.26 -18.85 10.80
C GLY A 277 17.49 -18.52 9.95
N CYS A 278 17.68 -19.19 8.80
CA CYS A 278 18.79 -18.89 7.88
C CYS A 278 18.68 -17.49 7.26
N VAL A 279 17.47 -17.00 6.98
CA VAL A 279 17.27 -15.63 6.48
C VAL A 279 17.74 -14.60 7.50
N PHE A 280 17.42 -14.80 8.78
CA PHE A 280 17.87 -13.94 9.88
C PHE A 280 19.39 -14.03 10.10
N LEU A 281 20.00 -15.20 9.91
CA LEU A 281 21.46 -15.35 9.95
C LEU A 281 22.15 -14.50 8.87
N VAL A 282 21.65 -14.57 7.63
CA VAL A 282 22.18 -13.76 6.53
C VAL A 282 22.06 -12.27 6.85
N SER A 283 20.96 -11.85 7.47
CA SER A 283 20.78 -10.47 7.95
C SER A 283 21.89 -10.03 8.92
N GLY A 284 22.26 -10.90 9.87
CA GLY A 284 23.36 -10.62 10.80
C GLY A 284 24.72 -10.48 10.11
N ILE A 285 25.01 -11.32 9.12
CA ILE A 285 26.23 -11.23 8.32
C ILE A 285 26.25 -9.91 7.54
N VAL A 286 25.16 -9.60 6.84
CA VAL A 286 25.01 -8.34 6.10
C VAL A 286 25.15 -7.14 7.04
N GLY A 287 24.60 -7.19 8.24
CA GLY A 287 24.71 -6.09 9.20
C GLY A 287 26.13 -5.82 9.69
N LEU A 288 26.98 -6.86 9.76
CA LEU A 288 28.38 -6.70 10.12
C LEU A 288 29.25 -6.19 8.96
N THR A 289 28.86 -6.47 7.70
CA THR A 289 29.63 -6.08 6.51
C THR A 289 29.16 -4.77 5.87
N MET A 290 27.85 -4.56 5.79
CA MET A 290 27.18 -3.45 5.09
C MET A 290 25.93 -3.01 5.89
N PRO A 291 26.10 -2.40 7.09
CA PRO A 291 24.98 -1.97 7.93
C PRO A 291 24.06 -0.94 7.25
N GLN A 292 24.54 -0.23 6.23
CA GLN A 292 23.77 0.77 5.49
C GLN A 292 22.54 0.17 4.81
N ILE A 293 22.60 -1.08 4.36
CA ILE A 293 21.50 -1.68 3.57
C ILE A 293 20.43 -2.38 4.43
N LEU A 294 20.55 -2.34 5.76
CA LEU A 294 19.56 -2.95 6.68
C LEU A 294 18.23 -2.18 6.68
N CYS A 295 17.20 -2.79 7.28
CA CYS A 295 15.92 -2.15 7.59
C CYS A 295 15.26 -1.48 6.37
N GLY A 296 14.55 -0.36 6.58
CA GLY A 296 13.89 0.39 5.51
C GLY A 296 14.88 1.03 4.52
N GLY A 297 16.08 1.41 4.96
CA GLY A 297 17.04 2.20 4.18
C GLY A 297 17.02 3.71 4.50
N HIS A 298 16.56 4.11 5.69
CA HIS A 298 16.60 5.51 6.13
C HIS A 298 18.03 6.06 6.17
N SER A 299 18.99 5.23 6.61
CA SER A 299 20.42 5.56 6.58
C SER A 299 20.94 5.80 5.16
N MET A 300 20.49 4.98 4.19
CA MET A 300 20.81 5.17 2.77
C MET A 300 20.24 6.47 2.21
N ALA A 301 19.01 6.84 2.60
CA ALA A 301 18.40 8.10 2.20
C ALA A 301 19.17 9.30 2.78
N ALA A 302 19.52 9.25 4.07
CA ALA A 302 20.32 10.29 4.72
C ALA A 302 21.70 10.46 4.06
N MET A 303 22.35 9.36 3.67
CA MET A 303 23.64 9.39 2.97
C MET A 303 23.55 10.10 1.61
N LEU A 304 22.45 9.97 0.87
CA LEU A 304 22.27 10.70 -0.38
C LEU A 304 22.24 12.21 -0.15
N MET A 305 21.56 12.66 0.91
CA MET A 305 21.35 14.08 1.18
C MET A 305 22.57 14.75 1.82
N HIS A 306 23.29 14.04 2.70
CA HIS A 306 24.39 14.63 3.47
C HIS A 306 25.78 14.33 2.87
N ASP A 307 26.02 13.10 2.42
CA ASP A 307 27.37 12.64 2.09
C ASP A 307 27.66 12.67 0.59
N ARG A 308 26.62 12.72 -0.25
CA ARG A 308 26.70 12.70 -1.74
C ARG A 308 27.73 11.67 -2.24
N PRO A 309 27.50 10.37 -1.98
CA PRO A 309 28.50 9.33 -2.23
C PRO A 309 28.88 9.23 -3.71
N GLU A 310 30.10 8.74 -3.95
CA GLU A 310 30.60 8.51 -5.30
C GLU A 310 29.75 7.51 -6.08
N LEU A 311 29.79 7.62 -7.42
CA LEU A 311 28.99 6.81 -8.33
C LEU A 311 29.17 5.29 -8.10
N THR A 312 30.39 4.85 -7.80
CA THR A 312 30.69 3.43 -7.48
C THR A 312 29.94 2.95 -6.24
N VAL A 313 29.92 3.77 -5.18
CA VAL A 313 29.23 3.45 -3.92
C VAL A 313 27.72 3.42 -4.14
N LEU A 314 27.17 4.34 -4.92
CA LEU A 314 25.76 4.35 -5.30
C LEU A 314 25.35 3.04 -5.99
N PHE A 315 26.11 2.57 -6.99
CA PHE A 315 25.81 1.30 -7.65
C PHE A 315 25.90 0.11 -6.70
N VAL A 316 26.96 0.02 -5.89
CA VAL A 316 27.15 -1.08 -4.94
C VAL A 316 25.99 -1.14 -3.95
N LEU A 317 25.62 -0.01 -3.34
CA LEU A 317 24.53 0.06 -2.37
C LEU A 317 23.16 -0.22 -3.03
N LEU A 318 22.91 0.29 -4.23
CA LEU A 318 21.68 0.02 -4.98
C LEU A 318 21.48 -1.49 -5.20
N PHE A 319 22.48 -2.16 -5.76
CA PHE A 319 22.40 -3.60 -6.05
C PHE A 319 22.36 -4.44 -4.77
N ALA A 320 23.18 -4.12 -3.77
CA ALA A 320 23.21 -4.84 -2.51
C ALA A 320 21.87 -4.71 -1.77
N LYS A 321 21.30 -3.51 -1.70
CA LYS A 321 19.97 -3.26 -1.10
C LYS A 321 18.86 -4.00 -1.85
N PHE A 322 18.91 -3.99 -3.18
CA PHE A 322 17.92 -4.70 -3.99
C PHE A 322 17.98 -6.22 -3.77
N ILE A 323 19.16 -6.84 -3.84
CA ILE A 323 19.33 -8.29 -3.65
C ILE A 323 18.92 -8.69 -2.23
N PHE A 324 19.38 -7.95 -1.23
CA PHE A 324 19.07 -8.27 0.17
C PHE A 324 17.59 -8.01 0.50
N GLY A 325 16.99 -6.98 -0.08
CA GLY A 325 15.55 -6.72 0.00
C GLY A 325 14.71 -7.82 -0.65
N ALA A 326 15.11 -8.28 -1.85
CA ALA A 326 14.45 -9.38 -2.53
C ALA A 326 14.52 -10.69 -1.72
N PHE A 327 15.68 -10.98 -1.14
CA PHE A 327 15.87 -12.12 -0.24
C PHE A 327 15.02 -12.01 1.04
N SER A 328 15.05 -10.84 1.69
CA SER A 328 14.28 -10.56 2.91
C SER A 328 12.78 -10.69 2.67
N PHE A 329 12.27 -10.10 1.59
CA PHE A 329 10.85 -10.14 1.26
C PHE A 329 10.38 -11.51 0.78
N ALA A 330 11.21 -12.23 0.00
CA ALA A 330 10.88 -13.57 -0.48
C ALA A 330 10.69 -14.57 0.67
N SER A 331 11.32 -14.33 1.83
CA SER A 331 11.20 -15.17 3.01
C SER A 331 9.79 -15.24 3.60
N GLY A 332 8.95 -14.23 3.35
CA GLY A 332 7.64 -14.06 3.95
C GLY A 332 7.67 -13.45 5.37
N ALA A 333 8.83 -12.97 5.84
CA ALA A 333 8.92 -12.22 7.09
C ALA A 333 7.97 -11.01 7.07
N PRO A 334 7.32 -10.66 8.20
CA PRO A 334 6.45 -9.50 8.28
C PRO A 334 7.24 -8.21 8.00
N GLY A 335 6.83 -7.47 6.97
CA GLY A 335 7.53 -6.26 6.54
C GLY A 335 7.12 -5.80 5.14
N GLY A 336 7.25 -4.50 4.90
CA GLY A 336 6.87 -3.84 3.66
C GLY A 336 8.05 -3.65 2.72
N THR A 337 7.78 -3.43 1.44
CA THR A 337 8.78 -3.05 0.43
C THR A 337 8.65 -1.59 0.01
N LEU A 338 7.68 -0.87 0.57
CA LEU A 338 7.24 0.44 0.07
C LEU A 338 8.26 1.56 0.35
N TYR A 339 8.89 1.63 1.53
CA TYR A 339 10.01 2.56 1.69
C TYR A 339 11.30 2.07 1.02
N PRO A 340 11.70 0.78 1.11
CA PRO A 340 12.84 0.27 0.36
C PRO A 340 12.80 0.54 -1.14
N LEU A 341 11.62 0.45 -1.79
CA LEU A 341 11.50 0.79 -3.21
C LEU A 341 11.69 2.29 -3.45
N CYS A 342 11.21 3.17 -2.57
CA CYS A 342 11.48 4.61 -2.67
C CYS A 342 12.98 4.88 -2.59
N VAL A 343 13.70 4.25 -1.65
CA VAL A 343 15.16 4.37 -1.53
C VAL A 343 15.88 3.85 -2.79
N LEU A 344 15.46 2.73 -3.37
CA LEU A 344 16.04 2.28 -4.65
C LEU A 344 15.81 3.31 -5.77
N GLY A 345 14.62 3.93 -5.82
CA GLY A 345 14.31 5.01 -6.76
C GLY A 345 15.20 6.23 -6.54
N ALA A 346 15.42 6.60 -5.28
CA ALA A 346 16.32 7.67 -4.87
C ALA A 346 17.74 7.44 -5.39
N TYR A 347 18.26 6.21 -5.27
CA TYR A 347 19.60 5.85 -5.74
C TYR A 347 19.71 5.82 -7.26
N ILE A 348 18.69 5.33 -7.98
CA ILE A 348 18.67 5.41 -9.45
C ILE A 348 18.64 6.88 -9.90
N GLY A 349 17.84 7.70 -9.21
CA GLY A 349 17.80 9.15 -9.40
C GLY A 349 19.14 9.82 -9.16
N ALA A 350 19.82 9.50 -8.05
CA ALA A 350 21.16 9.99 -7.72
C ALA A 350 22.19 9.65 -8.82
N ILE A 351 22.19 8.39 -9.27
CA ILE A 351 23.09 7.91 -10.33
C ILE A 351 22.83 8.67 -11.63
N PHE A 352 21.55 8.78 -12.03
CA PHE A 352 21.17 9.50 -13.23
C PHE A 352 21.53 10.98 -13.15
N GLY A 353 21.26 11.63 -12.01
CA GLY A 353 21.58 13.03 -11.76
C GLY A 353 23.08 13.30 -11.80
N ASN A 354 23.89 12.44 -11.18
CA ASN A 354 25.35 12.56 -11.20
C ASN A 354 25.90 12.46 -12.63
N ILE A 355 25.39 11.52 -13.44
CA ILE A 355 25.76 11.37 -14.85
C ILE A 355 25.32 12.58 -15.67
N ALA A 356 24.11 13.09 -15.44
CA ALA A 356 23.55 14.22 -16.18
C ALA A 356 24.28 15.53 -15.86
N ILE A 357 24.57 15.79 -14.58
CA ILE A 357 25.34 16.97 -14.13
C ILE A 357 26.74 16.97 -14.72
N ASN A 358 27.46 15.84 -14.62
CA ASN A 358 28.86 15.78 -15.03
C ASN A 358 29.07 15.77 -16.56
N ASN A 359 28.14 15.18 -17.33
CA ASN A 359 28.32 15.00 -18.78
C ASN A 359 27.52 15.99 -19.65
N ILE A 360 26.41 16.55 -19.14
CA ILE A 360 25.48 17.38 -19.92
C ILE A 360 25.58 18.87 -19.52
N GLY A 361 26.41 19.21 -18.53
CA GLY A 361 26.63 20.60 -18.11
C GLY A 361 25.46 21.20 -17.33
N ILE A 362 24.65 20.35 -16.69
CA ILE A 362 23.53 20.77 -15.82
C ILE A 362 24.10 21.35 -14.53
N ARG A 363 23.40 22.32 -13.93
CA ARG A 363 23.78 22.92 -12.65
C ARG A 363 23.87 21.85 -11.55
N GLY A 364 24.99 21.83 -10.83
CA GLY A 364 25.24 20.85 -9.76
C GLY A 364 24.25 20.88 -8.60
N GLY A 365 23.52 21.99 -8.40
CA GLY A 365 22.46 22.09 -7.39
C GLY A 365 21.18 21.30 -7.68
N LEU A 366 21.12 20.55 -8.78
CA LEU A 366 19.97 19.70 -9.14
C LEU A 366 20.11 18.25 -8.68
N TYR A 367 21.18 17.90 -7.95
CA TYR A 367 21.42 16.51 -7.54
C TYR A 367 20.27 15.97 -6.68
N GLU A 368 19.89 16.69 -5.63
CA GLU A 368 18.78 16.34 -4.71
C GLU A 368 17.45 16.24 -5.46
N GLU A 369 17.26 17.10 -6.46
CA GLU A 369 16.07 17.10 -7.31
C GLU A 369 15.94 15.79 -8.10
N PHE A 370 17.04 15.31 -8.69
CA PHE A 370 17.05 13.99 -9.35
C PHE A 370 16.83 12.84 -8.36
N VAL A 371 17.33 12.93 -7.12
CA VAL A 371 17.09 11.92 -6.08
C VAL A 371 15.58 11.78 -5.82
N VAL A 372 14.93 12.90 -5.54
CA VAL A 372 13.50 12.98 -5.19
C VAL A 372 12.61 12.55 -6.37
N ILE A 373 12.88 13.05 -7.57
CA ILE A 373 12.17 12.66 -8.79
C ILE A 373 12.32 11.13 -9.03
N GLY A 374 13.48 10.57 -8.72
CA GLY A 374 13.76 9.14 -8.84
C GLY A 374 12.87 8.27 -7.96
N MET A 375 12.59 8.74 -6.74
CA MET A 375 11.69 8.06 -5.80
C MET A 375 10.29 7.91 -6.39
N ALA A 376 9.70 9.00 -6.87
CA ALA A 376 8.34 9.02 -7.42
C ALA A 376 8.24 8.19 -8.70
N GLY A 377 9.25 8.30 -9.58
CA GLY A 377 9.28 7.57 -10.83
C GLY A 377 9.33 6.06 -10.62
N LEU A 378 10.18 5.56 -9.71
CA LEU A 378 10.24 4.11 -9.44
C LEU A 378 8.99 3.61 -8.71
N PHE A 379 8.44 4.40 -7.78
CA PHE A 379 7.17 4.08 -7.13
C PHE A 379 6.05 3.89 -8.17
N SER A 380 5.95 4.80 -9.13
CA SER A 380 4.90 4.82 -10.15
C SER A 380 4.94 3.61 -11.08
N SER A 381 6.13 3.15 -11.49
CA SER A 381 6.29 1.97 -12.34
C SER A 381 6.06 0.65 -11.62
N ILE A 382 6.47 0.54 -10.35
CA ILE A 382 6.32 -0.68 -9.54
C ILE A 382 4.88 -0.86 -9.06
N VAL A 383 4.33 0.17 -8.41
CA VAL A 383 3.03 0.12 -7.73
C VAL A 383 1.87 0.28 -8.71
N ARG A 384 2.05 1.08 -9.77
CA ARG A 384 0.99 1.52 -10.71
C ARG A 384 0.00 2.54 -10.14
N ALA A 385 0.47 3.31 -9.16
CA ALA A 385 -0.27 4.40 -8.54
C ALA A 385 0.50 5.73 -8.69
N PRO A 386 0.57 6.31 -9.90
CA PRO A 386 1.35 7.53 -10.14
C PRO A 386 0.89 8.74 -9.32
N LEU A 387 -0.41 8.93 -9.08
CA LEU A 387 -0.88 10.09 -8.29
C LEU A 387 -0.42 9.99 -6.84
N THR A 388 -0.50 8.79 -6.27
CA THR A 388 0.00 8.48 -4.93
C THR A 388 1.50 8.73 -4.85
N GLY A 389 2.27 8.30 -5.85
CA GLY A 389 3.72 8.52 -5.88
C GLY A 389 4.11 10.00 -5.94
N ILE A 390 3.43 10.78 -6.78
CA ILE A 390 3.65 12.22 -6.91
C ILE A 390 3.36 12.92 -5.58
N ILE A 391 2.20 12.64 -4.97
CA ILE A 391 1.77 13.30 -3.74
C ILE A 391 2.60 12.85 -2.55
N LEU A 392 3.00 11.57 -2.48
CA LEU A 392 3.88 11.06 -1.43
C LEU A 392 5.21 11.81 -1.43
N VAL A 393 5.84 11.95 -2.60
CA VAL A 393 7.13 12.62 -2.70
C VAL A 393 6.99 14.13 -2.45
N PHE A 394 5.88 14.74 -2.88
CA PHE A 394 5.55 16.11 -2.54
C PHE A 394 5.43 16.32 -1.02
N GLU A 395 4.73 15.45 -0.29
CA GLU A 395 4.58 15.59 1.17
C GLU A 395 5.88 15.27 1.93
N LEU A 396 6.72 14.37 1.41
CA LEU A 396 8.01 14.03 2.03
C LEU A 396 9.08 15.12 1.87
N THR A 397 8.94 15.97 0.86
CA THR A 397 9.88 17.07 0.55
C THR A 397 9.34 18.44 0.98
N GLY A 398 8.04 18.64 0.89
CA GLY A 398 7.38 19.93 1.14
C GLY A 398 7.53 20.93 0.00
N ASP A 399 8.07 20.52 -1.16
CA ASP A 399 8.42 21.43 -2.24
C ASP A 399 7.43 21.38 -3.41
N MET A 400 6.73 22.50 -3.63
CA MET A 400 5.78 22.66 -4.73
C MET A 400 6.44 22.89 -6.09
N HIS A 401 7.67 23.42 -6.14
CA HIS A 401 8.34 23.75 -7.41
C HIS A 401 8.71 22.49 -8.21
N SER A 402 8.90 21.39 -7.51
CA SER A 402 9.32 20.09 -8.05
C SER A 402 8.14 19.23 -8.55
N LEU A 403 6.90 19.70 -8.35
CA LEU A 403 5.69 18.92 -8.68
C LEU A 403 5.58 18.58 -10.18
N LEU A 404 5.92 19.53 -11.07
CA LEU A 404 5.85 19.32 -12.51
C LEU A 404 6.91 18.30 -13.00
N PRO A 405 8.20 18.41 -12.62
CA PRO A 405 9.19 17.36 -12.87
C PRO A 405 8.78 15.98 -12.35
N ILE A 406 8.35 15.91 -11.08
CA ILE A 406 7.91 14.68 -10.42
C ILE A 406 6.76 14.03 -11.21
N ALA A 407 5.74 14.81 -11.59
CA ALA A 407 4.61 14.31 -12.36
C ALA A 407 5.02 13.80 -13.74
N THR A 408 5.90 14.53 -14.43
CA THR A 408 6.40 14.16 -15.76
C THR A 408 7.10 12.80 -15.71
N VAL A 409 8.07 12.62 -14.81
CA VAL A 409 8.82 11.37 -14.68
C VAL A 409 7.92 10.22 -14.22
N SER A 410 7.03 10.47 -13.26
CA SER A 410 6.10 9.47 -12.72
C SER A 410 5.18 8.89 -13.79
N LEU A 411 4.58 9.76 -14.61
CA LEU A 411 3.67 9.35 -15.69
C LEU A 411 4.40 8.61 -16.81
N ILE A 412 5.61 9.03 -17.18
CA ILE A 412 6.42 8.36 -18.21
C ILE A 412 6.89 7.00 -17.72
N SER A 413 7.40 6.93 -16.49
CA SER A 413 7.82 5.68 -15.85
C SER A 413 6.67 4.68 -15.75
N TYR A 414 5.48 5.15 -15.34
CA TYR A 414 4.25 4.37 -15.37
C TYR A 414 3.92 3.87 -16.80
N ALA A 415 3.93 4.75 -17.80
CA ALA A 415 3.58 4.40 -19.17
C ALA A 415 4.54 3.34 -19.74
N VAL A 416 5.85 3.52 -19.55
CA VAL A 416 6.88 2.59 -20.02
C VAL A 416 6.75 1.23 -19.35
N ALA A 417 6.56 1.17 -18.04
CA ALA A 417 6.33 -0.12 -17.41
C ALA A 417 5.03 -0.76 -17.94
N ASN A 418 4.00 0.03 -18.29
CA ASN A 418 2.71 -0.49 -18.72
C ASN A 418 2.79 -1.10 -20.12
N THR A 419 3.55 -0.48 -21.02
CA THR A 419 3.81 -1.01 -22.36
C THR A 419 4.65 -2.27 -22.36
N ILE A 420 5.55 -2.45 -21.38
CA ILE A 420 6.28 -3.71 -21.17
C ILE A 420 5.34 -4.86 -20.77
N GLY A 421 4.15 -4.57 -20.24
CA GLY A 421 3.13 -5.57 -19.90
C GLY A 421 3.35 -6.26 -18.55
N THR A 422 4.21 -5.74 -17.67
CA THR A 422 4.34 -6.26 -16.30
C THR A 422 3.16 -5.82 -15.44
N ALA A 423 2.50 -6.78 -14.79
CA ALA A 423 1.42 -6.50 -13.84
C ALA A 423 1.91 -5.67 -12.61
N PRO A 424 1.02 -4.87 -11.99
CA PRO A 424 1.33 -4.15 -10.75
C PRO A 424 1.81 -5.09 -9.63
N PHE A 425 2.82 -4.66 -8.87
CA PHE A 425 3.44 -5.53 -7.86
C PHE A 425 2.44 -6.06 -6.82
N TYR A 426 1.63 -5.19 -6.23
CA TYR A 426 0.65 -5.59 -5.21
C TYR A 426 -0.51 -6.39 -5.79
N SER A 427 -0.86 -6.19 -7.06
CA SER A 427 -1.84 -7.04 -7.75
C SER A 427 -1.32 -8.48 -7.88
N ILE A 428 -0.04 -8.67 -8.25
CA ILE A 428 0.57 -10.01 -8.30
C ILE A 428 0.61 -10.66 -6.90
N LEU A 429 0.94 -9.88 -5.87
CA LEU A 429 0.94 -10.39 -4.50
C LEU A 429 -0.46 -10.75 -4.01
N PHE A 430 -1.47 -9.96 -4.40
CA PHE A 430 -2.87 -10.22 -4.12
C PHE A 430 -3.36 -11.51 -4.76
N GLU A 431 -3.12 -11.70 -6.07
CA GLU A 431 -3.48 -12.94 -6.77
C GLU A 431 -2.88 -14.17 -6.09
N LYS A 432 -1.59 -14.12 -5.77
CA LYS A 432 -0.91 -15.21 -5.04
C LYS A 432 -1.48 -15.44 -3.64
N ALA A 433 -1.90 -14.38 -2.94
CA ALA A 433 -2.48 -14.52 -1.60
C ALA A 433 -3.81 -15.27 -1.67
N VAL A 434 -4.66 -14.92 -2.64
CA VAL A 434 -5.96 -15.57 -2.90
C VAL A 434 -5.78 -17.03 -3.34
N GLU A 435 -4.84 -17.32 -4.24
CA GLU A 435 -4.54 -18.70 -4.68
C GLU A 435 -4.16 -19.63 -3.52
N ASN A 436 -3.38 -19.13 -2.55
CA ASN A 436 -2.94 -19.96 -1.43
C ASN A 436 -4.07 -20.28 -0.44
N THR A 437 -5.20 -19.57 -0.50
CA THR A 437 -6.25 -19.71 0.53
C THR A 437 -7.18 -20.90 0.28
N ASN A 438 -7.25 -21.48 -0.93
CA ASN A 438 -8.21 -22.55 -1.28
C ASN A 438 -9.60 -22.35 -0.64
N ALA A 439 -10.02 -21.09 -0.49
CA ALA A 439 -11.06 -20.75 0.49
C ALA A 439 -12.43 -21.08 -0.11
N PRO A 440 -13.24 -21.94 0.53
CA PRO A 440 -14.65 -22.00 0.22
C PRO A 440 -15.26 -20.62 0.50
N VAL A 441 -16.17 -20.21 -0.38
CA VAL A 441 -17.04 -19.03 -0.23
C VAL A 441 -17.49 -18.92 1.24
N LEU A 442 -17.14 -17.79 1.88
CA LEU A 442 -17.31 -17.57 3.33
C LEU A 442 -18.70 -18.00 3.83
N ASN A 443 -18.70 -18.94 4.77
CA ASN A 443 -19.88 -19.38 5.53
C ASN A 443 -20.12 -18.42 6.72
N THR A 444 -20.28 -17.12 6.47
CA THR A 444 -20.75 -16.18 7.51
C THR A 444 -22.18 -16.54 7.86
N LYS A 445 -22.44 -16.93 9.12
CA LYS A 445 -23.78 -17.34 9.60
C LYS A 445 -24.85 -16.26 9.45
N GLU A 446 -24.48 -15.00 9.26
CA GLU A 446 -25.39 -13.88 9.03
C GLU A 446 -25.39 -13.45 7.56
N VAL A 447 -26.59 -13.24 7.00
CA VAL A 447 -26.79 -12.74 5.64
C VAL A 447 -26.60 -11.22 5.64
N GLU A 448 -25.38 -10.78 5.90
CA GLU A 448 -25.04 -9.36 5.80
C GLU A 448 -25.07 -8.95 4.32
N LYS A 449 -25.57 -7.73 4.08
CA LYS A 449 -25.66 -7.13 2.76
C LYS A 449 -24.75 -5.92 2.69
N VAL A 450 -24.00 -5.79 1.61
CA VAL A 450 -23.03 -4.73 1.35
C VAL A 450 -23.56 -3.86 0.21
N LEU A 451 -23.50 -2.54 0.35
CA LEU A 451 -23.76 -1.63 -0.76
C LEU A 451 -22.49 -1.41 -1.57
N GLN A 452 -22.63 -1.50 -2.89
CA GLN A 452 -21.59 -1.14 -3.83
C GLN A 452 -22.12 -0.20 -4.90
N THR A 453 -21.28 0.73 -5.31
CA THR A 453 -21.63 1.80 -6.25
C THR A 453 -20.85 1.59 -7.54
N PHE A 454 -21.56 1.56 -8.68
CA PHE A 454 -20.97 1.39 -10.00
C PHE A 454 -21.43 2.50 -10.93
N THR A 455 -20.48 3.19 -11.56
CA THR A 455 -20.80 4.16 -12.63
C THR A 455 -20.80 3.45 -13.97
N ILE A 456 -21.82 3.68 -14.80
CA ILE A 456 -21.93 3.12 -16.15
C ILE A 456 -21.01 3.91 -17.08
N PRO A 457 -19.93 3.30 -17.61
CA PRO A 457 -19.03 4.00 -18.53
C PRO A 457 -19.69 4.21 -19.90
N VAL A 458 -19.16 5.16 -20.67
CA VAL A 458 -19.54 5.37 -22.07
C VAL A 458 -19.25 4.10 -22.87
N GLY A 459 -20.19 3.67 -23.72
CA GLY A 459 -20.10 2.43 -24.50
C GLY A 459 -20.36 1.14 -23.72
N SER A 460 -20.89 1.24 -22.50
CA SER A 460 -21.23 0.08 -21.67
C SER A 460 -22.35 -0.76 -22.31
N PRO A 461 -22.28 -2.11 -22.28
CA PRO A 461 -23.31 -2.98 -22.86
C PRO A 461 -24.60 -3.03 -22.02
N VAL A 462 -24.60 -2.42 -20.83
CA VAL A 462 -25.79 -2.21 -20.00
C VAL A 462 -26.44 -0.84 -20.24
N ALA A 463 -25.77 0.08 -20.95
CA ALA A 463 -26.37 1.35 -21.34
C ALA A 463 -27.52 1.13 -22.34
N ASN A 464 -28.54 1.97 -22.26
CA ASN A 464 -29.77 1.93 -23.05
C ASN A 464 -30.58 0.63 -22.90
N LYS A 465 -30.38 -0.11 -21.81
CA LYS A 465 -31.23 -1.23 -21.42
C LYS A 465 -32.03 -0.89 -20.17
N THR A 466 -33.17 -1.54 -20.00
CA THR A 466 -33.92 -1.42 -18.76
C THR A 466 -33.30 -2.32 -17.68
N ILE A 467 -33.53 -2.01 -16.41
CA ILE A 467 -33.06 -2.83 -15.29
C ILE A 467 -33.54 -4.29 -15.43
N ALA A 468 -34.77 -4.51 -15.92
CA ALA A 468 -35.34 -5.84 -16.10
C ALA A 468 -34.68 -6.66 -17.23
N ASP A 469 -34.07 -5.99 -18.23
CA ASP A 469 -33.43 -6.67 -19.36
C ASP A 469 -32.06 -7.28 -18.99
N ILE A 470 -31.57 -7.01 -17.78
CA ILE A 470 -30.23 -7.37 -17.34
C ILE A 470 -30.33 -8.40 -16.21
N ASP A 471 -29.61 -9.52 -16.36
CA ASP A 471 -29.49 -10.51 -15.28
C ASP A 471 -28.41 -10.07 -14.26
N TRP A 472 -28.85 -9.34 -13.24
CA TRP A 472 -28.03 -8.90 -12.11
C TRP A 472 -27.59 -10.04 -11.17
N GLY A 473 -28.17 -11.24 -11.32
CA GLY A 473 -27.93 -12.38 -10.44
C GLY A 473 -28.88 -12.44 -9.23
N LYS A 474 -29.01 -13.64 -8.65
CA LYS A 474 -30.02 -13.95 -7.60
C LYS A 474 -29.81 -13.26 -6.24
N HIS A 475 -28.67 -12.60 -6.03
CA HIS A 475 -28.32 -12.00 -4.73
C HIS A 475 -27.92 -10.52 -4.83
N CYS A 476 -28.31 -9.86 -5.93
CA CYS A 476 -28.05 -8.46 -6.21
C CYS A 476 -29.37 -7.73 -6.37
N VAL A 477 -29.51 -6.58 -5.73
CA VAL A 477 -30.69 -5.71 -5.87
C VAL A 477 -30.23 -4.29 -6.11
N ILE A 478 -30.66 -3.68 -7.21
CA ILE A 478 -30.43 -2.24 -7.44
C ILE A 478 -31.36 -1.48 -6.49
N ILE A 479 -30.78 -0.62 -5.66
CA ILE A 479 -31.52 0.17 -4.68
C ILE A 479 -31.68 1.64 -5.06
N SER A 480 -30.77 2.18 -5.87
CA SER A 480 -30.83 3.56 -6.38
C SER A 480 -30.11 3.65 -7.73
N VAL A 481 -30.60 4.52 -8.61
CA VAL A 481 -29.90 4.98 -9.81
C VAL A 481 -29.70 6.48 -9.67
N GLU A 482 -28.48 6.96 -9.52
CA GLU A 482 -28.18 8.38 -9.45
C GLU A 482 -27.81 8.90 -10.84
N ARG A 483 -28.58 9.88 -11.33
CA ARG A 483 -28.35 10.56 -12.60
C ARG A 483 -28.21 12.05 -12.32
N ASP A 484 -27.09 12.64 -12.72
CA ASP A 484 -26.80 14.07 -12.49
C ASP A 484 -26.99 14.48 -11.01
N GLU A 485 -26.52 13.62 -10.08
CA GLU A 485 -26.68 13.77 -8.62
C GLU A 485 -28.12 13.69 -8.09
N THR A 486 -29.09 13.36 -8.95
CA THR A 486 -30.48 13.11 -8.54
C THR A 486 -30.77 11.61 -8.40
N PRO A 487 -31.22 11.14 -7.22
CA PRO A 487 -31.57 9.74 -7.04
C PRO A 487 -32.90 9.43 -7.74
N ILE A 488 -32.88 8.40 -8.59
CA ILE A 488 -34.03 7.83 -9.28
C ILE A 488 -34.35 6.48 -8.64
N THR A 489 -35.60 6.31 -8.23
CA THR A 489 -36.08 5.03 -7.69
C THR A 489 -36.06 3.96 -8.79
N PRO A 490 -35.28 2.88 -8.63
CA PRO A 490 -35.15 1.85 -9.65
C PRO A 490 -36.45 1.04 -9.78
N LYS A 491 -36.94 0.95 -11.00
CA LYS A 491 -38.02 0.05 -11.43
C LYS A 491 -37.51 -0.83 -12.57
N GLY A 492 -38.18 -1.94 -12.85
CA GLY A 492 -37.80 -2.86 -13.92
C GLY A 492 -37.69 -2.17 -15.30
N ASP A 493 -38.54 -1.17 -15.55
CA ASP A 493 -38.60 -0.35 -16.76
C ASP A 493 -37.62 0.85 -16.76
N THR A 494 -36.86 1.06 -15.68
CA THR A 494 -35.91 2.17 -15.60
C THR A 494 -34.79 1.96 -16.60
N LEU A 495 -34.72 2.86 -17.58
CA LEU A 495 -33.69 2.86 -18.61
C LEU A 495 -32.37 3.40 -18.04
N LEU A 496 -31.35 2.56 -18.08
CA LEU A 496 -30.00 2.91 -17.67
C LEU A 496 -29.29 3.68 -18.78
N LYS A 497 -28.63 4.78 -18.43
CA LYS A 497 -27.86 5.63 -19.33
C LYS A 497 -26.38 5.63 -18.96
N GLU A 498 -25.56 6.00 -19.93
CA GLU A 498 -24.15 6.28 -19.68
C GLU A 498 -24.03 7.43 -18.67
N GLY A 499 -23.10 7.31 -17.71
CA GLY A 499 -22.94 8.27 -16.61
C GLY A 499 -23.84 8.00 -15.40
N ASP A 500 -24.88 7.16 -15.50
CA ASP A 500 -25.68 6.77 -14.35
C ASP A 500 -24.81 6.04 -13.30
N THR A 501 -25.05 6.35 -12.04
CA THR A 501 -24.39 5.70 -10.89
C THR A 501 -25.37 4.77 -10.19
N LEU A 502 -25.12 3.47 -10.30
CA LEU A 502 -25.94 2.40 -9.73
C LEU A 502 -25.49 2.10 -8.31
N VAL A 503 -26.41 2.14 -7.35
CA VAL A 503 -26.18 1.63 -6.00
C VAL A 503 -26.82 0.24 -5.91
N ILE A 504 -26.00 -0.78 -5.70
CA ILE A 504 -26.38 -2.20 -5.72
C ILE A 504 -26.13 -2.82 -4.35
N LEU A 505 -27.14 -3.49 -3.81
CA LEU A 505 -27.09 -4.28 -2.59
C LEU A 505 -26.71 -5.72 -2.93
N ILE A 506 -25.55 -6.17 -2.44
CA ILE A 506 -24.96 -7.49 -2.73
C ILE A 506 -24.80 -8.27 -1.43
N SER A 507 -25.07 -9.58 -1.44
CA SER A 507 -24.80 -10.43 -0.27
C SER A 507 -23.29 -10.57 -0.03
N GLN A 508 -22.86 -10.40 1.22
CA GLN A 508 -21.45 -10.50 1.59
C GLN A 508 -20.85 -11.87 1.22
N ARG A 509 -21.62 -12.96 1.34
CA ARG A 509 -21.14 -14.32 1.05
C ARG A 509 -20.63 -14.47 -0.37
N ARG A 510 -21.29 -13.83 -1.34
CA ARG A 510 -20.94 -13.91 -2.77
C ARG A 510 -20.33 -12.62 -3.30
N PHE A 511 -19.92 -11.72 -2.41
CA PHE A 511 -19.51 -10.37 -2.76
C PHE A 511 -18.43 -10.33 -3.83
N SER A 512 -17.33 -11.09 -3.66
CA SER A 512 -16.24 -11.12 -4.65
C SER A 512 -16.69 -11.61 -6.03
N GLN A 513 -17.50 -12.68 -6.07
CA GLN A 513 -18.01 -13.26 -7.32
C GLN A 513 -19.02 -12.34 -8.02
N ASP A 514 -19.98 -11.81 -7.28
CA ASP A 514 -21.07 -11.01 -7.83
C ASP A 514 -20.56 -9.61 -8.24
N VAL A 515 -19.64 -9.00 -7.47
CA VAL A 515 -18.98 -7.74 -7.86
C VAL A 515 -18.15 -7.94 -9.13
N GLN A 516 -17.38 -9.02 -9.24
CA GLN A 516 -16.59 -9.28 -10.45
C GLN A 516 -17.49 -9.48 -11.68
N ARG A 517 -18.58 -10.25 -11.52
CA ARG A 517 -19.59 -10.43 -12.58
C ARG A 517 -20.23 -9.11 -13.01
N ILE A 518 -20.61 -8.26 -12.06
CA ILE A 518 -21.22 -6.95 -12.34
C ILE A 518 -20.19 -6.03 -13.03
N CYS A 519 -18.95 -5.99 -12.55
CA CYS A 519 -17.86 -5.26 -13.20
C CYS A 519 -17.67 -5.69 -14.65
N ASP A 520 -17.58 -7.00 -14.91
CA ASP A 520 -17.42 -7.54 -16.27
C ASP A 520 -18.60 -7.19 -17.16
N MET A 521 -19.82 -7.23 -16.61
CA MET A 521 -21.05 -6.88 -17.31
C MET A 521 -21.11 -5.38 -17.62
N ILE A 522 -20.64 -4.50 -16.74
CA ILE A 522 -20.66 -3.05 -16.92
C ILE A 522 -19.49 -2.58 -17.82
N LYS A 523 -18.30 -3.20 -17.71
CA LYS A 523 -17.08 -2.71 -18.36
C LYS A 523 -16.75 -3.35 -19.72
N LYS A 524 -17.29 -4.52 -20.09
CA LYS A 524 -16.95 -5.15 -21.39
C LYS A 524 -17.67 -4.46 -22.55
N PRO A 525 -16.98 -3.74 -23.46
CA PRO A 525 -17.59 -3.43 -24.74
C PRO A 525 -17.84 -4.76 -25.48
N LYS A 526 -19.03 -4.92 -26.08
CA LYS A 526 -19.19 -5.91 -27.13
C LYS A 526 -18.23 -5.50 -28.24
N ILE A 527 -17.13 -6.24 -28.40
CA ILE A 527 -16.36 -6.20 -29.64
C ILE A 527 -17.34 -6.68 -30.71
N ILE A 528 -17.89 -5.73 -31.47
CA ILE A 528 -18.64 -6.04 -32.68
C ILE A 528 -17.60 -6.66 -33.61
N LYS A 529 -17.67 -7.99 -33.78
CA LYS A 529 -17.06 -8.64 -34.94
C LYS A 529 -17.83 -8.11 -36.15
N SER A 530 -17.30 -7.08 -36.80
CA SER A 530 -17.59 -6.75 -38.19
C SER A 530 -16.57 -7.44 -39.07
#